data_AF-A0A6V8DTF6-F1
#
_entry.id   AF-A0A6V8DTF6-F1
#
_cell.length_a   1.000
_cell.length_b   1.000
_cell.length_c   1.000
_cell.angle_alpha   90.00
_cell.angle_beta   90.00
_cell.angle_gamma   90.00
#
_symmetry.space_group_name_H-M   'P 1'
#
loop_
_entity.id
_entity.type
_entity.pdbx_description
1 polymer ?
#
loop_
_entity_poly.entity_id
_entity_poly.type
_entity_poly.pdbx_seq_one_letter_code
_entity_poly.pdbx_strand_id
1 'polypeptide(L)'
;MADTEIVESYSQNFESWINDFSEWQTRIGFDPSWLGDYRFDIKFDWDTAGNEIEFGDFQGMPKWNRRMQIPQQNIMDAIITMVSVQGDTEFASVEQQNHLLASAPTEYDRKSALRIMCEEQRHGWQMAYLLCTFFGEQGVREASKLLERNAQEGTRILGSFNEPIDHWLDFFCFTHFIDRDGKYQLKMLSTSSFKPLAASMGPMLKEESFHLGTGANGLRRIVKQGVIPIAL
;
A
#
# COMPACT_ATOMS: atom_id res chain seq x y z
N MET A 1 -19.49 -7.41 -13.06
CA MET A 1 -18.40 -6.93 -12.18
C MET A 1 -17.37 -6.35 -13.12
N ALA A 2 -16.84 -5.15 -12.86
CA ALA A 2 -15.74 -4.62 -13.69
C ALA A 2 -14.57 -5.61 -13.59
N ASP A 3 -14.03 -6.01 -14.74
CA ASP A 3 -12.95 -6.97 -14.80
C ASP A 3 -11.66 -6.30 -14.33
N THR A 4 -11.07 -6.82 -13.24
CA THR A 4 -9.77 -6.36 -12.77
C THR A 4 -8.70 -6.95 -13.69
N GLU A 5 -7.99 -6.09 -14.39
CA GLU A 5 -6.84 -6.50 -15.20
C GLU A 5 -5.67 -6.87 -14.28
N ILE A 6 -5.02 -7.99 -14.57
CA ILE A 6 -3.75 -8.39 -13.95
C ILE A 6 -2.65 -8.27 -15.01
N VAL A 7 -1.58 -7.54 -14.70
CA VAL A 7 -0.46 -7.37 -15.64
C VAL A 7 0.36 -8.66 -15.72
N GLU A 8 0.53 -9.20 -16.93
CA GLU A 8 1.21 -10.49 -17.15
C GLU A 8 2.73 -10.39 -17.34
N SER A 9 3.25 -9.21 -17.70
CA SER A 9 4.68 -9.00 -17.96
C SER A 9 5.16 -7.64 -17.47
N TYR A 10 6.40 -7.60 -17.00
CA TYR A 10 6.98 -6.43 -16.36
C TYR A 10 8.10 -5.82 -17.20
N SER A 11 8.33 -4.52 -16.99
CA SER A 11 9.48 -3.84 -17.60
C SER A 11 10.76 -4.24 -16.87
N GLN A 12 11.91 -4.20 -17.57
CA GLN A 12 13.21 -4.50 -16.97
C GLN A 12 13.51 -3.67 -15.72
N ASN A 13 13.09 -2.41 -15.69
CA ASN A 13 13.25 -1.53 -14.53
C ASN A 13 12.49 -2.06 -13.31
N PHE A 14 11.26 -2.53 -13.50
CA PHE A 14 10.47 -3.09 -12.42
C PHE A 14 11.00 -4.46 -12.01
N GLU A 15 11.40 -5.31 -12.96
CA GLU A 15 12.06 -6.59 -12.67
C GLU A 15 13.33 -6.44 -11.81
N SER A 16 14.12 -5.39 -12.06
CA SER A 16 15.26 -5.07 -11.20
C SER A 16 14.81 -4.75 -9.77
N TRP A 17 13.79 -3.89 -9.63
CA TRP A 17 13.25 -3.50 -8.32
C TRP A 17 12.65 -4.68 -7.55
N ILE A 18 12.10 -5.69 -8.24
CA ILE A 18 11.59 -6.93 -7.62
C ILE A 18 12.70 -7.69 -6.86
N ASN A 19 13.93 -7.68 -7.38
CA ASN A 19 15.06 -8.30 -6.70
C ASN A 19 15.37 -7.57 -5.39
N ASP A 20 15.40 -6.24 -5.42
CA ASP A 20 15.63 -5.39 -4.24
C ASP A 20 14.52 -5.57 -3.20
N PHE A 21 13.27 -5.74 -3.64
CA PHE A 21 12.13 -6.01 -2.76
C PHE A 21 12.30 -7.33 -1.99
N SER A 22 12.81 -8.38 -2.64
CA SER A 22 13.06 -9.68 -2.00
C SER A 22 14.14 -9.58 -0.92
N GLU A 23 15.17 -8.75 -1.15
CA GLU A 23 16.19 -8.43 -0.14
C GLU A 23 15.59 -7.62 1.02
N TRP A 24 14.74 -6.63 0.72
CA TRP A 24 14.05 -5.83 1.74
C TRP A 24 13.21 -6.71 2.68
N GLN A 25 12.43 -7.67 2.18
CA GLN A 25 11.64 -8.58 3.02
C GLN A 25 12.52 -9.28 4.06
N THR A 26 13.65 -9.84 3.62
CA THR A 26 14.60 -10.52 4.50
C THR A 26 15.20 -9.54 5.52
N ARG A 27 15.58 -8.33 5.09
CA ARG A 27 16.18 -7.30 5.95
C ARG A 27 15.26 -6.86 7.08
N ILE A 28 13.95 -6.77 6.84
CA ILE A 28 12.97 -6.35 7.87
C ILE A 28 12.49 -7.51 8.76
N GLY A 29 13.03 -8.72 8.58
CA GLY A 29 12.64 -9.91 9.33
C GLY A 29 11.35 -10.57 8.86
N PHE A 30 10.85 -10.22 7.68
CA PHE A 30 9.69 -10.89 7.07
C PHE A 30 10.13 -12.16 6.36
N ASP A 31 9.72 -13.33 6.86
CA ASP A 31 10.06 -14.62 6.26
C ASP A 31 9.22 -14.85 4.98
N PRO A 32 9.85 -14.93 3.79
CA PRO A 32 9.11 -15.11 2.53
C PRO A 32 8.29 -16.42 2.48
N SER A 33 8.62 -17.42 3.30
CA SER A 33 7.83 -18.65 3.37
C SER A 33 6.40 -18.42 3.91
N TRP A 34 6.17 -17.33 4.64
CA TRP A 34 4.84 -16.95 5.13
C TRP A 34 3.88 -16.57 4.00
N LEU A 35 4.39 -16.20 2.82
CA LEU A 35 3.55 -15.89 1.66
C LEU A 35 2.77 -17.11 1.16
N GLY A 36 3.31 -18.33 1.31
CA GLY A 36 2.73 -19.54 0.75
C GLY A 36 2.39 -19.40 -0.74
N ASP A 37 1.11 -19.55 -1.08
CA ASP A 37 0.61 -19.43 -2.46
C ASP A 37 0.25 -17.98 -2.87
N TYR A 38 0.47 -17.00 -2.00
CA TYR A 38 0.21 -15.60 -2.31
C TYR A 38 1.12 -15.11 -3.45
N ARG A 39 0.56 -14.29 -4.35
CA ARG A 39 1.26 -13.70 -5.49
C ARG A 39 1.07 -12.19 -5.48
N PHE A 40 2.17 -11.47 -5.72
CA PHE A 40 2.14 -10.02 -5.84
C PHE A 40 1.70 -9.62 -7.25
N ASP A 41 0.39 -9.45 -7.40
CA ASP A 41 -0.23 -9.03 -8.66
C ASP A 41 -0.35 -7.50 -8.75
N ILE A 42 -0.01 -6.98 -9.93
CA ILE A 42 -0.36 -5.63 -10.36
C ILE A 42 -1.77 -5.66 -10.92
N LYS A 43 -2.67 -4.88 -10.31
CA LYS A 43 -4.10 -4.90 -10.57
C LYS A 43 -4.61 -3.52 -11.00
N PHE A 44 -5.39 -3.48 -12.07
CA PHE A 44 -6.05 -2.26 -12.54
C PHE A 44 -7.56 -2.47 -12.73
N ASP A 45 -8.36 -1.50 -12.29
CA ASP A 45 -9.79 -1.37 -12.56
C ASP A 45 -10.00 -0.15 -13.47
N TRP A 46 -9.75 -0.35 -14.76
CA TRP A 46 -9.79 0.73 -15.77
C TRP A 46 -11.19 1.30 -15.99
N ASP A 47 -12.22 0.48 -15.80
CA ASP A 47 -13.61 0.88 -15.94
C ASP A 47 -13.99 1.89 -14.85
N THR A 48 -13.68 1.57 -13.60
CA THR A 48 -13.98 2.46 -12.46
C THR A 48 -13.15 3.75 -12.51
N ALA A 49 -11.92 3.70 -13.04
CA ALA A 49 -11.07 4.88 -13.20
C ALA A 49 -11.65 5.96 -14.12
N GLY A 50 -12.56 5.57 -15.03
CA GLY A 50 -13.14 6.46 -16.02
C GLY A 50 -12.16 6.95 -17.08
N ASN A 51 -12.67 7.70 -18.06
CA ASN A 51 -11.88 8.24 -19.17
C ASN A 51 -11.73 9.76 -19.15
N GLU A 52 -12.53 10.46 -18.35
CA GLU A 52 -12.58 11.93 -18.30
C GLU A 52 -12.16 12.44 -16.91
N ILE A 53 -11.51 13.59 -16.88
CA ILE A 53 -11.12 14.27 -15.65
C ILE A 53 -12.38 14.87 -15.02
N GLU A 54 -12.63 14.50 -13.76
CA GLU A 54 -13.93 14.72 -13.11
C GLU A 54 -14.07 16.11 -12.49
N PHE A 55 -12.96 16.80 -12.19
CA PHE A 55 -12.95 18.09 -11.49
C PHE A 55 -11.67 18.91 -11.75
N GLY A 56 -11.68 20.17 -11.29
CA GLY A 56 -10.54 21.08 -11.36
C GLY A 56 -10.36 21.74 -12.75
N ASP A 57 -9.19 22.34 -12.96
CA ASP A 57 -8.91 23.18 -14.14
C ASP A 57 -8.97 22.41 -15.49
N PHE A 58 -8.84 21.09 -15.45
CA PHE A 58 -8.88 20.21 -16.62
C PHE A 58 -10.18 19.39 -16.73
N GLN A 59 -11.22 19.76 -15.97
CA GLN A 59 -12.50 19.05 -15.97
C GLN A 59 -13.06 18.86 -17.39
N GLY A 60 -13.54 17.64 -17.69
CA GLY A 60 -14.08 17.26 -18.99
C GLY A 60 -13.05 16.90 -20.06
N MET A 61 -11.75 17.07 -19.78
CA MET A 61 -10.69 16.57 -20.66
C MET A 61 -10.42 15.08 -20.44
N PRO A 62 -9.84 14.36 -21.42
CA PRO A 62 -9.44 12.96 -21.22
C PRO A 62 -8.38 12.81 -20.11
N LYS A 63 -8.50 11.75 -19.29
CA LYS A 63 -7.48 11.37 -18.31
C LYS A 63 -6.15 11.03 -19.00
N TRP A 64 -5.04 11.33 -18.32
CA TRP A 64 -3.69 11.09 -18.80
C TRP A 64 -3.31 9.62 -18.60
N ASN A 65 -2.97 8.93 -19.69
CA ASN A 65 -2.53 7.54 -19.71
C ASN A 65 -1.01 7.40 -19.60
N ARG A 66 -0.26 8.45 -19.97
CA ARG A 66 1.21 8.46 -20.00
C ARG A 66 1.74 9.80 -19.52
N ARG A 67 2.95 9.81 -18.96
CA ARG A 67 3.59 11.04 -18.44
C ARG A 67 3.62 12.22 -19.44
N MET A 68 3.80 11.93 -20.74
CA MET A 68 3.86 12.96 -21.78
C MET A 68 2.55 13.73 -21.99
N GLN A 69 1.43 13.22 -21.46
CA GLN A 69 0.12 13.88 -21.53
C GLN A 69 -0.10 14.83 -20.34
N ILE A 70 0.74 14.76 -19.30
CA ILE A 70 0.66 15.63 -18.14
C ILE A 70 1.19 17.02 -18.56
N PRO A 71 0.39 18.10 -18.43
CA PRO A 71 0.66 19.36 -19.11
C PRO A 71 1.80 20.19 -18.47
N GLN A 72 2.12 19.96 -17.19
CA GLN A 72 3.08 20.76 -16.45
C GLN A 72 3.95 19.88 -15.52
N GLN A 73 5.22 20.24 -15.38
CA GLN A 73 6.19 19.50 -14.58
C GLN A 73 5.79 19.40 -13.10
N ASN A 74 5.29 20.48 -12.50
CA ASN A 74 4.82 20.50 -11.11
C ASN A 74 3.65 19.52 -10.85
N ILE A 75 2.77 19.30 -11.83
CA ILE A 75 1.68 18.31 -11.72
C ILE A 75 2.27 16.90 -11.74
N MET A 76 3.26 16.65 -12.61
CA MET A 76 3.96 15.36 -12.65
C MET A 76 4.70 15.10 -11.33
N ASP A 77 5.41 16.08 -10.79
CA ASP A 77 6.12 15.97 -9.51
C ASP A 77 5.15 15.73 -8.34
N ALA A 78 3.97 16.37 -8.36
CA ALA A 78 2.92 16.13 -7.37
C ALA A 78 2.38 14.69 -7.46
N ILE A 79 2.13 14.18 -8.68
CA ILE A 79 1.70 12.78 -8.86
C ILE A 79 2.75 11.81 -8.33
N ILE A 80 4.03 12.02 -8.68
CA ILE A 80 5.13 11.18 -8.19
C ILE A 80 5.18 11.24 -6.66
N THR A 81 5.07 12.43 -6.06
CA THR A 81 5.05 12.59 -4.61
C THR A 81 3.90 11.81 -3.97
N MET A 82 2.69 11.90 -4.53
CA MET A 82 1.52 11.17 -4.00
C MET A 82 1.69 9.65 -4.10
N VAL A 83 2.24 9.15 -5.22
CA VAL A 83 2.56 7.72 -5.39
C VAL A 83 3.64 7.28 -4.40
N SER A 84 4.69 8.09 -4.22
CA SER A 84 5.78 7.79 -3.29
C SER A 84 5.31 7.79 -1.84
N VAL A 85 4.46 8.74 -1.43
CA VAL A 85 3.91 8.79 -0.06
C VAL A 85 2.99 7.60 0.18
N GLN A 86 2.07 7.29 -0.74
CA GLN A 86 1.21 6.11 -0.62
C GLN A 86 2.04 4.83 -0.55
N GLY A 87 3.03 4.64 -1.43
CA GLY A 87 3.87 3.45 -1.41
C GLY A 87 4.73 3.33 -0.14
N ASP A 88 5.12 4.46 0.46
CA ASP A 88 5.95 4.49 1.66
C ASP A 88 5.19 4.01 2.90
N THR A 89 3.89 4.33 3.01
CA THR A 89 3.05 3.88 4.12
C THR A 89 2.88 2.37 4.14
N GLU A 90 2.77 1.72 2.98
CA GLU A 90 2.48 0.29 2.92
C GLU A 90 3.68 -0.56 3.35
N PHE A 91 4.91 -0.12 3.05
CA PHE A 91 6.10 -0.81 3.55
C PHE A 91 6.36 -0.49 5.03
N ALA A 92 6.05 0.73 5.45
CA ALA A 92 6.19 1.11 6.85
C ALA A 92 5.26 0.31 7.77
N SER A 93 4.00 0.07 7.36
CA SER A 93 3.05 -0.71 8.14
C SER A 93 3.57 -2.13 8.42
N VAL A 94 4.20 -2.77 7.44
CA VAL A 94 4.81 -4.11 7.61
C VAL A 94 6.04 -4.07 8.53
N GLU A 95 6.88 -3.06 8.41
CA GLU A 95 8.04 -2.86 9.29
C GLU A 95 7.65 -2.65 10.75
N GLN A 96 6.60 -1.87 10.98
CA GLN A 96 6.07 -1.59 12.32
C GLN A 96 5.49 -2.85 12.97
N GLN A 97 4.91 -3.78 12.20
CA GLN A 97 3.97 -4.77 12.74
C GLN A 97 4.44 -6.23 12.64
N ASN A 98 5.39 -6.58 11.77
CA ASN A 98 5.70 -7.99 11.49
C ASN A 98 6.08 -8.81 12.74
N HIS A 99 6.75 -8.18 13.71
CA HIS A 99 7.17 -8.83 14.95
C HIS A 99 6.00 -9.34 15.81
N LEU A 100 4.80 -8.76 15.66
CA LEU A 100 3.58 -9.16 16.39
C LEU A 100 3.09 -10.57 16.00
N LEU A 101 3.51 -11.10 14.85
CA LEU A 101 3.17 -12.45 14.43
C LEU A 101 3.65 -13.52 15.43
N ALA A 102 4.75 -13.26 16.15
CA ALA A 102 5.30 -14.17 17.16
C ALA A 102 4.48 -14.20 18.46
N SER A 103 3.71 -13.15 18.75
CA SER A 103 2.94 -12.97 19.99
C SER A 103 1.42 -12.99 19.75
N ALA A 104 0.98 -13.54 18.61
CA ALA A 104 -0.42 -13.51 18.21
C ALA A 104 -1.36 -14.13 19.27
N PRO A 105 -2.46 -13.45 19.67
CA PRO A 105 -3.35 -13.92 20.73
C PRO A 105 -4.07 -15.21 20.35
N THR A 106 -4.31 -15.39 19.05
CA THR A 106 -4.89 -16.59 18.47
C THR A 106 -4.30 -16.84 17.08
N GLU A 107 -4.43 -18.06 16.58
CA GLU A 107 -4.05 -18.39 15.20
C GLU A 107 -4.89 -17.63 14.17
N TYR A 108 -6.14 -17.27 14.50
CA TYR A 108 -6.98 -16.43 13.65
C TYR A 108 -6.39 -15.01 13.52
N ASP A 109 -5.94 -14.45 14.63
CA ASP A 109 -5.31 -13.12 14.67
C ASP A 109 -3.99 -13.14 13.89
N ARG A 110 -3.17 -14.19 14.07
CA ARG A 110 -1.92 -14.39 13.31
C ARG A 110 -2.17 -14.41 11.80
N LYS A 111 -3.13 -15.22 11.34
CA LYS A 111 -3.48 -15.32 9.92
C LYS A 111 -4.05 -14.03 9.35
N SER A 112 -4.84 -13.31 10.14
CA SER A 112 -5.43 -12.03 9.72
C SER A 112 -4.34 -10.96 9.57
N ALA A 113 -3.44 -10.83 10.54
CA ALA A 113 -2.31 -9.91 10.47
C ALA A 113 -1.36 -10.23 9.31
N LEU A 114 -1.02 -11.51 9.12
CA LEU A 114 -0.18 -11.93 8.00
C LEU A 114 -0.84 -11.59 6.66
N ARG A 115 -2.15 -11.81 6.51
CA ARG A 115 -2.88 -11.42 5.31
C ARG A 115 -2.79 -9.91 5.05
N ILE A 116 -2.99 -9.09 6.08
CA ILE A 116 -2.86 -7.63 5.97
C ILE A 116 -1.46 -7.29 5.48
N MET A 117 -0.40 -7.80 6.11
CA MET A 117 0.99 -7.55 5.70
C MET A 117 1.28 -7.97 4.24
N CYS A 118 0.68 -9.06 3.75
CA CYS A 118 0.79 -9.46 2.34
C CYS A 118 0.06 -8.50 1.39
N GLU A 119 -1.11 -8.00 1.79
CA GLU A 119 -1.89 -7.01 1.03
C GLU A 119 -1.17 -5.65 1.01
N GLU A 120 -0.66 -5.17 2.15
CA GLU A 120 0.19 -3.96 2.27
C GLU A 120 1.42 -4.02 1.35
N GLN A 121 2.17 -5.12 1.38
CA GLN A 121 3.30 -5.30 0.46
C GLN A 121 2.88 -5.27 -1.01
N ARG A 122 1.68 -5.79 -1.35
CA ARG A 122 1.13 -5.72 -2.71
C ARG A 122 0.74 -4.28 -3.08
N HIS A 123 0.29 -3.47 -2.14
CA HIS A 123 -0.02 -2.06 -2.37
C HIS A 123 1.28 -1.27 -2.65
N GLY A 124 2.32 -1.48 -1.84
CA GLY A 124 3.65 -0.89 -2.08
C GLY A 124 4.24 -1.34 -3.42
N TRP A 125 4.11 -2.63 -3.76
CA TRP A 125 4.48 -3.21 -5.05
C TRP A 125 3.73 -2.55 -6.22
N GLN A 126 2.43 -2.27 -6.07
CA GLN A 126 1.62 -1.55 -7.06
C GLN A 126 2.11 -0.10 -7.25
N MET A 127 2.48 0.60 -6.18
CA MET A 127 3.02 1.96 -6.27
C MET A 127 4.40 1.98 -6.92
N ALA A 128 5.28 1.04 -6.55
CA ALA A 128 6.59 0.85 -7.19
C ALA A 128 6.46 0.56 -8.69
N TYR A 129 5.50 -0.27 -9.10
CA TYR A 129 5.21 -0.51 -10.51
C TYR A 129 4.82 0.76 -11.25
N LEU A 130 3.96 1.60 -10.66
CA LEU A 130 3.56 2.87 -11.25
C LEU A 130 4.77 3.79 -11.45
N LEU A 131 5.63 3.89 -10.44
CA LEU A 131 6.88 4.65 -10.48
C LEU A 131 7.80 4.17 -11.61
N CYS A 132 8.18 2.89 -11.57
CA CYS A 132 9.11 2.28 -12.52
C CYS A 132 8.60 2.31 -13.97
N THR A 133 7.29 2.13 -14.17
CA THR A 133 6.70 1.99 -15.51
C THR A 133 6.39 3.33 -16.16
N PHE A 134 5.88 4.30 -15.40
CA PHE A 134 5.32 5.51 -16.00
C PHE A 134 6.19 6.76 -15.86
N PHE A 135 7.20 6.77 -14.97
CA PHE A 135 7.97 7.97 -14.65
C PHE A 135 9.48 7.87 -15.00
N GLY A 136 9.91 6.81 -15.67
CA GLY A 136 11.29 6.66 -16.15
C GLY A 136 12.32 6.65 -15.01
N GLU A 137 13.52 7.19 -15.25
CA GLU A 137 14.61 7.14 -14.25
C GLU A 137 14.26 7.80 -12.91
N GLN A 138 13.50 8.90 -12.92
CA GLN A 138 13.03 9.53 -11.68
C GLN A 138 12.13 8.57 -10.90
N GLY A 139 11.19 7.92 -11.58
CA GLY A 139 10.33 6.90 -10.98
C GLY A 139 11.13 5.74 -10.38
N VAL A 140 12.11 5.21 -11.10
CA VAL A 140 12.97 4.13 -10.59
C VAL A 140 13.68 4.55 -9.31
N ARG A 141 14.25 5.76 -9.27
CA ARG A 141 14.89 6.29 -8.04
C ARG A 141 13.91 6.43 -6.89
N GLU A 142 12.70 6.94 -7.13
CA GLU A 142 11.68 7.04 -6.08
C GLU A 142 11.22 5.66 -5.58
N ALA A 143 11.11 4.66 -6.47
CA ALA A 143 10.78 3.30 -6.11
C ALA A 143 11.87 2.65 -5.24
N SER A 144 13.16 2.86 -5.55
CA SER A 144 14.26 2.37 -4.70
C SER A 144 14.19 2.96 -3.29
N LYS A 145 13.88 4.26 -3.16
CA LYS A 145 13.75 4.90 -1.85
C LYS A 145 12.62 4.31 -0.97
N LEU A 146 11.59 3.70 -1.57
CA LEU A 146 10.53 3.01 -0.84
C LEU A 146 11.08 1.86 0.01
N LEU A 147 12.14 1.20 -0.47
CA LEU A 147 12.82 0.10 0.19
C LEU A 147 13.98 0.57 1.05
N GLU A 148 14.64 1.68 0.70
CA GLU A 148 15.77 2.22 1.48
C GLU A 148 15.34 2.75 2.85
N ARG A 149 14.20 3.46 2.92
CA ARG A 149 13.64 3.96 4.19
C ARG A 149 13.16 2.81 5.07
N ASN A 150 13.19 3.05 6.38
CA ASN A 150 12.81 2.08 7.40
C ASN A 150 12.17 2.76 8.61
N ALA A 151 11.02 2.24 9.05
CA ALA A 151 10.26 2.76 10.18
C ALA A 151 11.05 2.73 11.49
N GLN A 152 11.87 1.70 11.71
CA GLN A 152 12.65 1.52 12.95
C GLN A 152 13.80 2.53 13.06
N GLU A 153 14.25 3.08 11.93
CA GLU A 153 15.25 4.14 11.88
C GLU A 153 14.63 5.54 11.89
N GLY A 154 13.29 5.64 11.92
CA GLY A 154 12.57 6.90 11.89
C GLY A 154 12.65 7.63 10.54
N THR A 155 12.93 6.90 9.45
CA THR A 155 13.20 7.50 8.14
C THR A 155 12.00 7.50 7.17
N ARG A 156 10.85 6.93 7.56
CA ARG A 156 9.61 6.98 6.76
C ARG A 156 9.07 8.42 6.65
N ILE A 157 8.37 8.72 5.56
CA ILE A 157 7.96 10.10 5.22
C ILE A 157 6.99 10.67 6.24
N LEU A 158 6.02 9.88 6.68
CA LEU A 158 4.99 10.31 7.63
C LEU A 158 5.36 9.86 9.04
N GLY A 159 5.33 10.79 9.99
CA GLY A 159 5.74 10.54 11.39
C GLY A 159 4.99 9.37 12.05
N SER A 160 3.67 9.25 11.81
CA SER A 160 2.85 8.15 12.37
C SER A 160 3.31 6.76 11.95
N PHE A 161 3.98 6.64 10.81
CA PHE A 161 4.54 5.39 10.28
C PHE A 161 5.97 5.11 10.76
N ASN A 162 6.51 5.97 11.64
CA ASN A 162 7.74 5.74 12.40
C ASN A 162 7.47 5.44 13.89
N GLU A 163 6.23 5.57 14.35
CA GLU A 163 5.88 5.29 15.74
C GLU A 163 5.88 3.78 16.01
N PRO A 164 6.28 3.32 17.20
CA PRO A 164 6.27 1.89 17.52
C PRO A 164 4.84 1.34 17.61
N ILE A 165 4.67 0.08 17.19
CA ILE A 165 3.44 -0.70 17.36
C ILE A 165 3.77 -1.92 18.22
N ASP A 166 3.75 -1.75 19.54
CA ASP A 166 4.38 -2.70 20.48
C ASP A 166 3.48 -3.89 20.83
N HIS A 167 2.16 -3.71 20.75
CA HIS A 167 1.22 -4.75 21.17
C HIS A 167 -0.04 -4.84 20.30
N TRP A 168 -0.80 -5.92 20.48
CA TRP A 168 -1.97 -6.22 19.65
C TRP A 168 -3.11 -5.21 19.80
N LEU A 169 -3.19 -4.46 20.89
CA LEU A 169 -4.12 -3.33 20.97
C LEU A 169 -3.73 -2.21 19.98
N ASP A 170 -2.44 -1.92 19.83
CA ASP A 170 -1.96 -0.94 18.85
C ASP A 170 -2.26 -1.42 17.44
N PHE A 171 -1.99 -2.69 17.14
CA PHE A 171 -2.32 -3.28 15.84
C PHE A 171 -3.81 -3.14 15.48
N PHE A 172 -4.72 -3.45 16.41
CA PHE A 172 -6.15 -3.29 16.15
C PHE A 172 -6.59 -1.82 16.07
N CYS A 173 -5.95 -0.92 16.81
CA CYS A 173 -6.16 0.52 16.67
C CYS A 173 -5.65 1.03 15.32
N PHE A 174 -4.44 0.65 14.92
CA PHE A 174 -3.79 1.00 13.66
C PHE A 174 -4.68 0.58 12.50
N THR A 175 -5.04 -0.70 12.44
CA THR A 175 -5.87 -1.24 11.36
C THR A 175 -7.31 -0.70 11.36
N HIS A 176 -7.75 -0.04 12.44
CA HIS A 176 -9.07 0.59 12.50
C HIS A 176 -9.06 2.09 12.16
N PHE A 177 -7.98 2.79 12.51
CA PHE A 177 -7.86 4.25 12.47
C PHE A 177 -6.83 4.75 11.46
N ILE A 178 -5.64 4.14 11.38
CA ILE A 178 -4.57 4.54 10.47
C ILE A 178 -4.86 4.03 9.06
N ASP A 179 -5.19 2.75 8.88
CA ASP A 179 -5.66 2.19 7.58
C ASP A 179 -6.90 2.94 7.08
N ARG A 180 -7.68 3.53 7.99
CA ARG A 180 -8.82 4.36 7.59
C ARG A 180 -8.39 5.63 6.88
N ASP A 181 -7.26 6.23 7.24
CA ASP A 181 -6.65 7.29 6.44
C ASP A 181 -6.29 6.76 5.05
N GLY A 182 -5.63 5.59 4.97
CA GLY A 182 -5.35 4.88 3.73
C GLY A 182 -6.58 4.77 2.83
N LYS A 183 -7.72 4.29 3.36
CA LYS A 183 -9.00 4.27 2.63
C LYS A 183 -9.42 5.63 2.07
N TYR A 184 -9.28 6.72 2.83
CA TYR A 184 -9.65 8.06 2.35
C TYR A 184 -8.66 8.58 1.29
N GLN A 185 -7.36 8.34 1.47
CA GLN A 185 -6.31 8.67 0.49
C GLN A 185 -6.53 7.92 -0.81
N LEU A 186 -6.69 6.59 -0.76
CA LEU A 186 -6.99 5.74 -1.92
C LEU A 186 -8.28 6.20 -2.63
N LYS A 187 -9.31 6.59 -1.87
CA LYS A 187 -10.55 7.10 -2.46
C LYS A 187 -10.34 8.44 -3.17
N MET A 188 -9.52 9.33 -2.62
CA MET A 188 -9.16 10.59 -3.28
C MET A 188 -8.35 10.31 -4.56
N LEU A 189 -7.34 9.45 -4.48
CA LEU A 189 -6.52 9.04 -5.62
C LEU A 189 -7.31 8.31 -6.71
N SER A 190 -8.44 7.67 -6.37
CA SER A 190 -9.30 6.98 -7.36
C SER A 190 -9.89 7.92 -8.41
N THR A 191 -9.91 9.21 -8.11
CA THR A 191 -10.39 10.27 -9.01
C THR A 191 -9.27 11.00 -9.74
N SER A 192 -8.01 10.55 -9.58
CA SER A 192 -6.84 11.17 -10.20
C SER A 192 -6.99 11.35 -11.71
N SER A 193 -6.50 12.48 -12.22
CA SER A 193 -6.39 12.75 -13.66
C SER A 193 -5.36 11.86 -14.35
N PHE A 194 -4.44 11.25 -13.60
CA PHE A 194 -3.53 10.23 -14.13
C PHE A 194 -4.19 8.86 -14.03
N LYS A 195 -4.68 8.35 -15.17
CA LYS A 195 -5.54 7.17 -15.24
C LYS A 195 -4.93 5.89 -14.62
N PRO A 196 -3.64 5.56 -14.84
CA PRO A 196 -3.04 4.38 -14.20
C PRO A 196 -3.06 4.44 -12.67
N LEU A 197 -2.88 5.63 -12.08
CA LEU A 197 -3.01 5.79 -10.64
C LEU A 197 -4.46 5.64 -10.17
N ALA A 198 -5.42 6.25 -10.87
CA ALA A 198 -6.84 6.09 -10.56
C ALA A 198 -7.29 4.62 -10.62
N ALA A 199 -6.83 3.89 -11.64
CA ALA A 199 -7.19 2.49 -11.88
C ALA A 199 -6.62 1.51 -10.85
N SER A 200 -5.49 1.80 -10.21
CA SER A 200 -4.94 0.90 -9.19
C SER A 200 -5.67 0.98 -7.84
N MET A 201 -6.47 2.03 -7.61
CA MET A 201 -7.15 2.25 -6.32
C MET A 201 -8.31 1.29 -6.06
N GLY A 202 -9.08 0.93 -7.10
CA GLY A 202 -10.24 0.06 -6.96
C GLY A 202 -9.91 -1.30 -6.32
N PRO A 203 -8.90 -2.03 -6.82
CA PRO A 203 -8.42 -3.27 -6.21
C PRO A 203 -7.91 -3.08 -4.77
N MET A 204 -7.12 -2.04 -4.49
CA MET A 204 -6.61 -1.75 -3.13
C MET A 204 -7.73 -1.45 -2.15
N LEU A 205 -8.73 -0.64 -2.53
CA LEU A 205 -9.91 -0.34 -1.70
C LEU A 205 -10.73 -1.59 -1.31
N LYS A 206 -10.75 -2.62 -2.17
CA LYS A 206 -11.41 -3.90 -1.86
C LYS A 206 -10.64 -4.67 -0.77
N GLU A 207 -9.32 -4.62 -0.81
CA GLU A 207 -8.43 -5.24 0.18
C GLU A 207 -8.48 -4.47 1.52
N GLU A 208 -8.42 -3.14 1.48
CA GLU A 208 -8.51 -2.22 2.65
C GLU A 208 -9.74 -2.49 3.55
N SER A 209 -10.84 -2.91 2.93
CA SER A 209 -12.07 -3.24 3.65
C SER A 209 -11.89 -4.40 4.64
N PHE A 210 -10.98 -5.33 4.34
CA PHE A 210 -10.61 -6.42 5.26
C PHE A 210 -9.79 -5.91 6.45
N HIS A 211 -8.91 -4.95 6.24
CA HIS A 211 -8.04 -4.39 7.29
C HIS A 211 -8.89 -3.68 8.35
N LEU A 212 -9.75 -2.77 7.90
CA LEU A 212 -10.71 -2.05 8.75
C LEU A 212 -11.64 -2.98 9.52
N GLY A 213 -12.06 -4.07 8.88
CA GLY A 213 -12.87 -5.11 9.50
C GLY A 213 -12.11 -5.85 10.61
N THR A 214 -10.83 -6.14 10.38
CA THR A 214 -9.95 -6.81 11.35
C THR A 214 -9.75 -5.92 12.59
N GLY A 215 -9.38 -4.65 12.41
CA GLY A 215 -9.24 -3.70 13.51
C GLY A 215 -10.55 -3.52 14.31
N ALA A 216 -11.66 -3.30 13.62
CA ALA A 216 -12.97 -3.12 14.27
C ALA A 216 -13.41 -4.35 15.08
N ASN A 217 -13.20 -5.55 14.54
CA ASN A 217 -13.56 -6.80 15.23
C ASN A 217 -12.62 -7.10 16.40
N GLY A 218 -11.31 -6.82 16.25
CA GLY A 218 -10.33 -6.95 17.32
C GLY A 218 -10.67 -6.08 18.53
N LEU A 219 -10.90 -4.78 18.30
CA LEU A 219 -11.33 -3.84 19.34
C LEU A 219 -12.63 -4.27 20.01
N ARG A 220 -13.63 -4.71 19.23
CA ARG A 220 -14.91 -5.22 19.78
C ARG A 220 -14.70 -6.44 20.68
N ARG A 221 -13.81 -7.36 20.30
CA ARG A 221 -13.48 -8.54 21.12
C ARG A 221 -12.81 -8.13 22.44
N ILE A 222 -11.87 -7.18 22.40
CA ILE A 222 -11.22 -6.65 23.61
C ILE A 222 -12.24 -6.04 24.56
N VAL A 223 -13.10 -5.14 24.06
CA VAL A 223 -14.14 -4.49 24.88
C VAL A 223 -15.11 -5.51 25.48
N LYS A 224 -15.53 -6.52 24.70
CA LYS A 224 -16.47 -7.55 25.17
C LYS A 224 -15.87 -8.45 26.25
N GLN A 225 -14.57 -8.77 26.15
CA GLN A 225 -13.88 -9.61 27.13
C GLN A 225 -13.39 -8.82 28.35
N GLY A 226 -13.14 -7.52 28.20
CA GLY A 226 -12.54 -6.67 29.24
C GLY A 226 -11.07 -6.97 29.48
N VAL A 227 -10.36 -7.57 28.51
CA VAL A 227 -8.95 -7.98 28.63
C VAL A 227 -8.19 -7.56 27.37
N ILE A 228 -7.04 -6.90 27.56
CA ILE A 228 -6.12 -6.55 26.49
C ILE A 228 -5.20 -7.76 26.23
N PRO A 229 -5.04 -8.19 24.97
CA PRO A 229 -4.11 -9.24 24.62
C PRO A 229 -2.67 -8.69 24.64
N ILE A 230 -2.09 -8.65 25.84
CA ILE A 230 -0.65 -8.47 26.02
C ILE A 230 0.02 -9.83 25.97
N ALA A 231 1.23 -9.90 25.41
CA ALA A 231 2.06 -11.09 25.59
C ALA A 231 2.30 -11.29 27.10
N LEU A 232 2.11 -12.51 27.59
CA LEU A 232 2.46 -12.89 28.97
C LEU A 232 3.98 -12.97 29.13
#